data_AF-A0A151BAP5-F1
#
_entry.id   AF-A0A151BAP5-F1
#
_cell.length_a   1.000
_cell.length_b   1.000
_cell.length_c   1.000
_cell.angle_alpha   90.00
_cell.angle_beta   90.00
_cell.angle_gamma   90.00
#
_symmetry.space_group_name_H-M   'P 1'
#
loop_
_entity.id
_entity.type
_entity.pdbx_description
1 polymer ?
#
loop_
_entity_poly.entity_id
_entity_poly.type
_entity_poly.pdbx_seq_one_letter_code
_entity_poly.pdbx_strand_id
1 'polypeptide(L)'
;MVTMAENAFENGFYDVSCFLAEQALQLYLKAMLLKLLGGYPRTHSIRRLLGELSKLVDSRLEEFCRVNWVRLSALEDAYLMARYFVKPYYREEGCYTSGR
;
A
#
# COMPACT_ATOMS: atom_id res chain seq x y z
N MET A 1 3.27 -10.43 6.45
CA MET A 1 2.44 -9.22 6.19
C MET A 1 0.96 -9.51 6.37
N VAL A 2 0.37 -10.51 5.70
CA VAL A 2 -1.06 -10.85 5.89
C VAL A 2 -1.38 -11.21 7.34
N THR A 3 -0.61 -12.12 7.97
CA THR A 3 -0.78 -12.45 9.41
C THR A 3 -0.60 -11.26 10.34
N MET A 4 0.24 -10.28 9.96
CA MET A 4 0.43 -9.06 10.75
C MET A 4 -0.75 -8.10 10.56
N ALA A 5 -1.34 -8.05 9.36
CA ALA A 5 -2.55 -7.29 9.08
C ALA A 5 -3.74 -7.82 9.87
N GLU A 6 -3.88 -9.15 9.95
CA GLU A 6 -4.91 -9.83 10.75
C GLU A 6 -4.74 -9.50 12.24
N ASN A 7 -3.54 -9.66 12.79
CA ASN A 7 -3.25 -9.28 14.18
C ASN A 7 -3.52 -7.79 14.44
N ALA A 8 -3.10 -6.89 13.54
CA ALA A 8 -3.35 -5.45 13.70
C ALA A 8 -4.86 -5.14 13.70
N PHE A 9 -5.64 -5.83 12.86
CA PHE A 9 -7.10 -5.69 12.82
C PHE A 9 -7.76 -6.16 14.12
N GLU A 10 -7.37 -7.33 14.62
CA GLU A 10 -7.88 -7.89 15.88
C GLU A 10 -7.57 -7.00 17.09
N ASN A 11 -6.44 -6.27 17.05
CA ASN A 11 -6.02 -5.34 18.09
C ASN A 11 -6.55 -3.89 17.88
N GLY A 12 -7.40 -3.65 16.89
CA GLY A 12 -8.01 -2.34 16.63
C GLY A 12 -7.11 -1.33 15.89
N PHE A 13 -5.93 -1.74 15.44
CA PHE A 13 -5.00 -0.94 14.63
C PHE A 13 -5.37 -1.02 13.14
N TYR A 14 -6.52 -0.46 12.78
CA TYR A 14 -7.09 -0.59 11.43
C TYR A 14 -6.26 0.09 10.33
N ASP A 15 -5.62 1.21 10.65
CA ASP A 15 -4.68 1.92 9.77
C ASP A 15 -3.45 1.06 9.44
N VAL A 16 -2.84 0.46 10.46
CA VAL A 16 -1.70 -0.46 10.34
C VAL A 16 -2.11 -1.72 9.58
N SER A 17 -3.30 -2.27 9.85
CA SER A 17 -3.84 -3.41 9.13
C SER A 17 -4.00 -3.13 7.62
N CYS A 18 -4.61 -1.99 7.27
CA CYS A 18 -4.78 -1.56 5.89
C CYS A 18 -3.43 -1.35 5.19
N PHE A 19 -2.46 -0.73 5.87
CA PHE A 19 -1.10 -0.55 5.36
C PHE A 19 -0.41 -1.90 5.07
N LEU A 20 -0.48 -2.85 5.99
CA LEU A 20 0.11 -4.17 5.82
C LEU A 20 -0.56 -4.98 4.70
N ALA A 21 -1.87 -4.83 4.53
CA ALA A 21 -2.63 -5.42 3.44
C ALA A 21 -2.21 -4.83 2.08
N GLU A 22 -2.06 -3.51 1.98
CA GLU A 22 -1.56 -2.82 0.80
C GLU A 22 -0.17 -3.34 0.40
N GLN A 23 0.76 -3.40 1.37
CA GLN A 23 2.13 -3.87 1.13
C GLN A 23 2.16 -5.33 0.66
N ALA A 24 1.34 -6.20 1.27
CA ALA A 24 1.23 -7.59 0.86
C ALA A 24 0.73 -7.71 -0.58
N LEU A 25 -0.30 -6.96 -0.95
CA LEU A 25 -0.85 -6.96 -2.30
C LEU A 25 0.18 -6.45 -3.33
N GLN A 26 0.89 -5.37 -3.01
CA GLN A 26 1.92 -4.82 -3.89
C GLN A 26 3.04 -5.82 -4.18
N LEU A 27 3.53 -6.53 -3.16
CA LEU A 27 4.56 -7.57 -3.32
C LEU A 27 4.06 -8.74 -4.15
N TYR A 28 2.83 -9.19 -3.92
CA TYR A 28 2.21 -10.26 -4.70
C TYR A 28 2.14 -9.89 -6.19
N LEU A 29 1.65 -8.69 -6.51
CA LEU A 29 1.54 -8.23 -7.90
C LEU A 29 2.91 -8.09 -8.57
N LYS A 30 3.92 -7.56 -7.85
CA LYS A 30 5.30 -7.47 -8.35
C LYS A 30 5.90 -8.85 -8.62
N ALA A 31 5.66 -9.82 -7.74
CA ALA A 31 6.13 -11.20 -7.93
C ALA A 31 5.46 -11.85 -9.16
N MET A 32 4.16 -11.62 -9.36
CA MET A 32 3.43 -12.10 -10.54
C MET A 32 3.96 -11.48 -11.83
N LEU A 33 4.15 -10.16 -11.86
CA LEU A 33 4.72 -9.47 -13.02
C LEU A 33 6.16 -9.94 -13.31
N LEU A 34 6.98 -10.11 -12.28
CA LEU A 34 8.33 -10.66 -12.42
C LEU A 34 8.30 -12.06 -13.04
N LYS A 35 7.39 -12.92 -12.58
CA LYS A 35 7.24 -14.29 -13.07
C LYS A 35 6.77 -14.34 -14.52
N LEU A 36 5.89 -13.44 -14.94
CA LEU A 36 5.28 -13.45 -16.28
C LEU A 36 6.08 -12.66 -17.32
N LEU A 37 6.71 -11.54 -16.93
CA LEU A 37 7.39 -10.60 -17.83
C LEU A 37 8.91 -10.55 -17.66
N GLY A 38 9.46 -11.21 -16.63
CA GLY A 38 10.87 -11.06 -16.27
C GLY A 38 11.19 -9.70 -15.62
N GLY A 39 10.18 -8.87 -15.32
CA GLY A 39 10.34 -7.57 -14.69
C GLY A 39 9.02 -6.96 -14.22
N TYR A 40 9.10 -5.88 -13.45
CA TYR A 40 7.92 -5.13 -13.00
C TYR A 40 8.20 -3.62 -12.95
N PRO A 41 7.18 -2.77 -13.15
CA PRO A 41 7.34 -1.33 -13.00
C PRO A 41 7.75 -0.96 -11.58
N ARG A 42 8.76 -0.09 -11.41
CA ARG A 42 9.16 0.44 -10.09
C ARG A 42 8.15 1.48 -9.60
N THR A 43 6.98 1.01 -9.19
CA THR A 43 5.88 1.82 -8.65
C THR A 43 5.33 1.20 -7.37
N HIS A 44 4.69 2.03 -6.56
CA HIS A 44 3.90 1.62 -5.40
C HIS A 44 2.39 1.68 -5.67
N SER A 45 1.96 2.07 -6.88
CA SER A 45 0.54 2.04 -7.22
C SER A 45 0.09 0.62 -7.55
N ILE A 46 -0.78 0.08 -6.70
CA ILE A 46 -1.51 -1.18 -6.94
C ILE A 46 -2.33 -1.09 -8.22
N ARG A 47 -3.01 0.03 -8.47
CA ARG A 47 -3.82 0.21 -9.69
C ARG A 47 -2.96 0.11 -10.95
N ARG A 48 -1.77 0.71 -10.93
CA ARG A 48 -0.83 0.62 -12.05
C ARG A 48 -0.29 -0.81 -12.21
N LEU A 49 0.06 -1.49 -11.12
CA LEU A 49 0.52 -2.89 -11.18
C LEU A 49 -0.58 -3.83 -11.71
N LEU A 50 -1.82 -3.65 -11.25
CA LEU A 50 -2.98 -4.39 -11.73
C LEU A 50 -3.25 -4.11 -13.21
N GLY A 51 -3.14 -2.86 -13.66
CA GLY A 51 -3.31 -2.49 -15.06
C GLY A 51 -2.25 -3.09 -15.98
N GLU A 52 -1.02 -3.28 -15.52
CA GLU A 52 -0.01 -4.03 -16.29
C GLU A 52 -0.32 -5.53 -16.30
N LEU A 53 -0.81 -6.08 -15.19
CA LEU A 53 -1.16 -7.50 -15.10
C LEU A 53 -2.42 -7.84 -15.91
N SER A 54 -3.41 -6.95 -15.98
CA SER A 54 -4.66 -7.17 -16.71
C SER A 54 -4.45 -7.29 -18.21
N LYS A 55 -3.43 -6.63 -18.76
CA LYS A 55 -3.01 -6.77 -20.17
C LYS A 55 -2.53 -8.19 -20.51
N LEU A 56 -2.15 -8.99 -19.51
CA LEU A 56 -1.51 -10.30 -19.70
C LEU A 56 -2.40 -11.48 -19.34
N VAL A 57 -3.32 -11.30 -18.39
CA VAL A 57 -4.09 -12.41 -17.83
C VAL A 57 -5.45 -12.53 -18.49
N ASP A 58 -6.35 -11.56 -18.26
CA ASP A 58 -7.74 -11.63 -18.70
C ASP A 58 -8.46 -10.30 -18.48
N SER A 59 -9.37 -9.96 -19.38
CA SER A 59 -10.43 -8.93 -19.23
C SER A 59 -11.21 -8.99 -17.90
N ARG A 60 -11.34 -10.16 -17.27
CA ARG A 60 -11.96 -10.33 -15.95
C ARG A 60 -11.21 -9.58 -14.85
N LEU A 61 -9.88 -9.51 -14.94
CA LEU A 61 -9.06 -8.73 -14.00
C LEU A 61 -9.31 -7.23 -14.20
N GLU A 62 -9.50 -6.80 -15.44
CA GLU A 62 -9.82 -5.42 -15.77
C GLU A 62 -11.20 -5.02 -15.23
N GLU A 63 -12.21 -5.87 -15.40
CA GLU A 63 -13.54 -5.69 -14.78
C GLU A 63 -13.44 -5.63 -13.25
N PHE A 64 -12.70 -6.55 -12.64
CA PHE A 64 -12.48 -6.53 -11.19
C PHE A 64 -11.88 -5.20 -10.71
N CYS A 65 -10.88 -4.67 -11.44
CA CYS A 65 -10.26 -3.39 -11.12
C CYS A 65 -11.23 -2.23 -11.27
N ARG A 66 -12.06 -2.24 -12.32
CA ARG A 66 -13.08 -1.22 -12.57
C ARG A 66 -14.13 -1.20 -11.46
N VAL A 67 -14.70 -2.37 -11.12
CA VAL A 67 -15.72 -2.49 -10.07
C VAL A 67 -15.19 -2.10 -8.70
N ASN A 68 -13.92 -2.42 -8.41
CA ASN A 68 -13.30 -2.15 -7.11
C ASN A 68 -12.47 -0.86 -7.06
N TRP A 69 -12.54 -0.01 -8.09
CA TRP A 69 -11.67 1.16 -8.23
C TRP A 69 -11.61 2.05 -6.98
N VAL A 70 -12.78 2.36 -6.40
CA VAL A 70 -12.89 3.19 -5.20
C VAL A 70 -12.20 2.54 -4.00
N ARG A 71 -12.37 1.23 -3.83
CA ARG A 71 -11.74 0.47 -2.73
C ARG A 71 -10.23 0.38 -2.92
N LEU A 72 -9.76 0.19 -4.15
CA LEU A 72 -8.34 0.19 -4.49
C LEU A 72 -7.71 1.57 -4.28
N SER A 73 -8.43 2.65 -4.59
CA SER A 73 -7.98 4.02 -4.30
C SER A 73 -7.85 4.24 -2.80
N ALA A 74 -8.87 3.87 -2.02
CA ALA A 74 -8.83 4.02 -0.56
C ALA A 74 -7.68 3.23 0.08
N LEU A 75 -7.33 2.06 -0.47
CA LEU A 75 -6.20 1.26 -0.01
C LEU A 75 -4.84 1.93 -0.33
N GLU A 76 -4.70 2.53 -1.51
CA GLU A 76 -3.50 3.32 -1.86
C GLU A 76 -3.39 4.60 -1.01
N ASP A 77 -4.52 5.25 -0.71
CA ASP A 77 -4.57 6.43 0.16
C ASP A 77 -4.17 6.08 1.59
N ALA A 78 -4.60 4.92 2.11
CA ALA A 78 -4.16 4.41 3.41
C ALA A 78 -2.63 4.21 3.47
N TYR A 79 -2.01 3.77 2.37
CA TYR A 79 -0.55 3.69 2.28
C TYR A 79 0.13 5.06 2.30
N LEU A 80 -0.39 6.05 1.56
CA LEU A 80 0.12 7.41 1.59
C LEU A 80 -0.03 8.02 2.98
N MET A 81 -1.18 7.84 3.63
CA MET A 81 -1.40 8.31 5.00
C MET A 81 -0.43 7.65 5.97
N ALA A 82 -0.30 6.33 5.99
CA ALA A 82 0.66 5.65 6.88
C ALA A 82 2.11 6.10 6.66
N ARG A 83 2.50 6.39 5.40
CA ARG A 83 3.86 6.82 5.06
C ARG A 83 4.14 8.29 5.36
N TYR A 84 3.15 9.18 5.20
CA TYR A 84 3.35 10.64 5.30
C TYR A 84 2.77 11.26 6.57
N PHE A 85 1.78 10.64 7.22
CA PHE A 85 1.31 11.06 8.56
C PHE A 85 2.20 10.55 9.69
N VAL A 86 2.95 9.45 9.49
CA VAL A 86 4.04 9.05 10.39
C VAL A 86 5.31 9.79 10.00
N LYS A 87 5.26 11.13 9.93
CA LYS A 87 6.50 11.91 9.90
C LYS A 87 7.11 11.78 11.30
N PRO A 88 8.35 11.27 11.46
CA PRO A 88 8.99 11.24 12.76
C PRO A 88 9.13 12.69 13.23
N TYR A 89 8.67 12.97 14.45
CA TYR A 89 9.17 14.14 15.18
C TYR A 89 10.69 13.97 15.24
N TYR A 90 11.41 14.81 14.49
CA TYR A 90 12.84 14.92 14.69
C TYR A 90 13.04 15.46 16.11
N ARG A 91 13.95 14.82 16.84
CA ARG A 91 14.45 15.25 18.15
C ARG A 91 15.28 16.55 18.02
N GLU A 92 14.78 17.53 17.27
CA GLU A 92 15.23 18.92 17.24
C GLU A 92 14.11 19.87 17.73
N GLU A 93 12.92 19.36 18.04
CA GLU A 93 11.93 20.09 18.86
C GLU A 93 12.12 19.84 20.37
N GLY A 94 13.34 19.46 20.77
CA GLY A 94 13.80 19.49 22.15
C GLY A 94 14.44 20.83 22.48
N CYS A 95 13.82 21.58 23.38
CA CYS A 95 14.38 22.67 24.19
C CYS A 95 15.37 23.65 23.52
N TYR A 96 14.87 24.86 23.22
CA TYR A 96 15.59 26.07 23.62
C TYR A 96 14.84 26.74 24.77
N THR A 97 15.30 26.51 25.99
CA THR A 97 15.11 27.45 27.10
C THR A 97 15.91 28.73 26.79
N SER A 98 15.28 29.91 26.80
CA SER A 98 15.86 31.13 27.40
C SER A 98 14.90 32.32 27.30
N GLY A 99 14.51 32.85 28.47
CA GLY A 99 14.39 34.29 28.71
C GLY A 99 13.13 35.02 28.23
N ARG A 100 12.17 35.19 29.14
CA ARG A 100 11.81 36.50 29.70
C ARG A 100 11.20 36.33 31.09
#